data_AF-A0A533MNL3-F1
#
_entry.id   AF-A0A533MNL3-F1
#
_cell.length_a   1.000
_cell.length_b   1.000
_cell.length_c   1.000
_cell.angle_alpha   90.00
_cell.angle_beta   90.00
_cell.angle_gamma   90.00
#
_symmetry.space_group_name_H-M   'P 1'
#
loop_
_entity.id
_entity.type
_entity.pdbx_description
1 polymer ?
#
loop_
_entity_poly.entity_id
_entity_poly.type
_entity_poly.pdbx_seq_one_letter_code
_entity_poly.pdbx_strand_id
1 'polypeptide(L)'
;MLNRSTLMILVLVVVFALCGLGESVDPLYTDNNTASNTSSGRLNETEWVLTSLNGNSLVGNSIITLVFTYENDINGCTGCNYYDGR
;
A
#
# COMPACT_ATOMS: atom_id res chain seq x y z
N MET A 1 -3.18 4.84 47.41
CA MET A 1 -3.66 6.06 46.73
C MET A 1 -3.43 5.88 45.24
N LEU A 2 -4.47 5.57 44.48
CA LEU A 2 -4.35 5.44 43.02
C LEU A 2 -4.30 6.85 42.43
N ASN A 3 -3.14 7.26 41.91
CA ASN A 3 -2.99 8.60 41.37
C ASN A 3 -3.62 8.68 39.97
N ARG A 4 -4.10 9.88 39.60
CA ARG A 4 -4.77 10.12 38.31
C ARG A 4 -3.93 9.70 37.10
N SER A 5 -2.60 9.80 37.21
CA SER A 5 -1.67 9.38 36.15
C SER A 5 -1.60 7.87 35.99
N THR A 6 -1.61 7.11 37.10
CA THR A 6 -1.64 5.65 37.10
C THR A 6 -2.97 5.11 36.57
N LEU A 7 -4.08 5.83 36.81
CA LEU A 7 -5.37 5.51 36.21
C LEU A 7 -5.35 5.70 34.67
N MET A 8 -4.77 6.79 34.15
CA MET A 8 -4.72 7.02 32.70
C MET A 8 -3.83 6.02 31.96
N ILE A 9 -2.68 5.66 32.54
CA ILE A 9 -1.77 4.67 31.94
C ILE A 9 -2.46 3.29 31.88
N LEU A 10 -3.18 2.89 32.93
CA LEU A 10 -3.95 1.64 32.94
C LEU A 10 -5.05 1.63 31.87
N VAL A 11 -5.79 2.73 31.69
CA VAL A 11 -6.80 2.85 30.63
C VAL A 11 -6.18 2.74 29.24
N LEU A 12 -5.03 3.41 29.01
CA LEU A 12 -4.36 3.39 27.71
C LEU A 12 -3.88 1.98 27.33
N VAL A 13 -3.28 1.25 28.27
CA VAL A 13 -2.82 -0.13 28.06
C VAL A 13 -3.97 -1.08 27.76
N VAL A 14 -5.13 -0.91 28.42
CA VAL A 14 -6.34 -1.72 28.15
C VAL A 14 -6.93 -1.41 26.77
N VAL A 15 -6.95 -0.15 26.34
CA VAL A 15 -7.42 0.25 25.00
C VAL A 15 -6.54 -0.33 23.89
N PHE A 16 -5.21 -0.31 24.04
CA PHE A 16 -4.29 -0.89 23.07
C PHE A 16 -4.35 -2.43 23.01
N ALA A 17 -4.67 -3.11 24.13
CA ALA A 17 -4.79 -4.57 24.17
C ALA A 17 -6.09 -5.12 23.54
N LEU A 18 -7.15 -4.32 23.45
CA LEU A 18 -8.46 -4.75 22.96
C LEU A 18 -8.64 -4.67 21.44
N CYS A 19 -7.67 -4.12 20.69
CA CYS A 19 -7.76 -4.03 19.23
C CYS A 19 -6.79 -4.97 18.48
N GLY A 20 -6.09 -5.86 19.20
CA GLY A 20 -4.99 -6.64 18.65
C GLY A 20 -5.29 -8.10 18.26
N LEU A 21 -6.44 -8.67 18.63
CA LEU A 21 -6.73 -10.09 18.34
C LEU A 21 -8.20 -10.27 17.97
N GLY A 22 -8.48 -10.13 16.67
CA GLY A 22 -9.74 -10.49 16.05
C GLY A 22 -9.47 -10.86 14.59
N GLU A 23 -9.15 -12.13 14.39
CA GLU A 23 -8.78 -12.76 13.12
C GLU A 23 -9.93 -12.62 12.11
N SER A 24 -9.64 -12.09 10.92
CA SER A 24 -10.59 -12.15 9.80
C SER A 24 -10.67 -13.59 9.32
N VAL A 25 -11.60 -14.36 9.88
CA VAL A 25 -12.03 -15.62 9.27
C VAL A 25 -12.69 -15.28 7.95
N ASP A 26 -11.93 -15.37 6.85
CA ASP A 26 -12.49 -15.41 5.52
C ASP A 26 -13.39 -16.64 5.43
N PRO A 27 -14.70 -16.51 5.20
CA PRO A 27 -15.49 -17.67 4.84
C PRO A 27 -14.93 -18.21 3.52
N LEU A 28 -14.60 -19.51 3.49
CA LEU A 28 -14.32 -20.21 2.25
C LEU A 28 -15.60 -20.18 1.40
N TYR A 29 -15.73 -19.16 0.58
CA TYR A 29 -16.81 -18.98 -0.36
C TYR A 29 -16.49 -19.80 -1.60
N THR A 30 -17.17 -20.94 -1.74
CA THR A 30 -17.14 -21.74 -2.96
C THR A 30 -18.22 -21.20 -3.89
N ASP A 31 -17.93 -20.18 -4.70
CA ASP A 31 -18.72 -19.88 -5.88
C ASP A 31 -18.07 -20.44 -7.15
N ASN A 32 -18.73 -21.43 -7.73
CA ASN A 32 -18.38 -21.95 -9.05
C ASN A 32 -18.86 -21.03 -10.19
N ASN A 33 -18.83 -19.70 -9.96
CA ASN A 33 -19.07 -18.67 -10.96
C ASN A 33 -18.48 -17.31 -10.51
N THR A 34 -17.22 -17.26 -10.05
CA THR A 34 -16.51 -16.00 -9.75
C THR A 34 -15.99 -15.38 -11.05
N ALA A 35 -16.91 -14.89 -11.87
CA ALA A 35 -16.57 -13.95 -12.91
C ALA A 35 -15.86 -12.73 -12.27
N SER A 36 -14.59 -12.56 -12.61
CA SER A 36 -13.87 -11.28 -12.63
C SER A 36 -14.33 -10.27 -11.57
N ASN A 37 -14.10 -10.58 -10.30
CA ASN A 37 -13.96 -9.51 -9.32
C ASN A 37 -12.71 -8.76 -9.73
N THR A 38 -12.90 -7.62 -10.38
CA THR A 38 -11.86 -6.67 -10.73
C THR A 38 -11.09 -6.32 -9.45
N SER A 39 -10.03 -7.07 -9.18
CA SER A 39 -8.88 -6.56 -8.46
C SER A 39 -8.31 -5.46 -9.35
N SER A 40 -8.96 -4.30 -9.33
CA SER A 40 -8.27 -3.06 -9.59
C SER A 40 -7.21 -3.00 -8.50
N GLY A 41 -6.06 -3.64 -8.76
CA GLY A 41 -4.96 -3.74 -7.84
C GLY A 41 -4.68 -2.34 -7.34
N ARG A 42 -4.75 -2.16 -6.02
CA ARG A 42 -4.52 -0.84 -5.43
C ARG A 42 -3.10 -0.43 -5.82
N LEU A 43 -3.00 0.61 -6.65
CA LEU A 43 -1.71 1.16 -7.06
C LEU A 43 -1.17 2.13 -6.02
N ASN A 44 -2.03 2.72 -5.18
CA ASN A 44 -1.58 3.64 -4.13
C ASN A 44 -0.49 2.99 -3.27
N GLU A 45 0.54 3.79 -2.98
CA GLU A 45 1.70 3.38 -2.19
C GLU A 45 2.54 2.27 -2.85
N THR A 46 2.55 2.21 -4.19
CA THR A 46 3.42 1.30 -4.94
C THR A 46 4.48 2.07 -5.73
N GLU A 47 5.64 1.43 -5.91
CA GLU A 47 6.76 1.93 -6.71
C GLU A 47 7.11 0.90 -7.78
N TRP A 48 7.35 1.39 -8.99
CA TRP A 48 7.61 0.59 -10.16
C TRP A 48 8.86 1.08 -10.87
N VAL A 49 9.63 0.14 -11.41
CA VAL A 49 10.78 0.42 -12.27
C VAL A 49 10.50 -0.17 -13.64
N LEU A 50 10.71 0.61 -14.70
CA LEU A 50 10.56 0.12 -16.06
C LEU A 50 11.63 -0.94 -16.36
N THR A 51 11.23 -2.06 -16.94
CA THR A 51 12.14 -3.17 -17.27
C THR A 51 12.34 -3.35 -18.78
N SER A 52 11.35 -2.99 -19.58
CA SER A 52 11.40 -3.03 -21.04
C SER A 52 10.47 -1.98 -21.63
N LEU A 53 10.77 -1.52 -22.85
CA LEU A 53 9.92 -0.61 -23.60
C LEU A 53 9.66 -1.17 -24.99
N ASN A 54 8.39 -1.41 -25.32
CA ASN A 54 7.98 -2.02 -26.58
C ASN A 54 8.72 -3.35 -26.87
N GLY A 55 8.91 -4.16 -25.83
CA GLY A 55 9.62 -5.45 -25.92
C GLY A 55 11.15 -5.36 -26.04
N ASN A 56 11.72 -4.14 -26.07
CA ASN A 56 13.16 -3.94 -26.12
C ASN A 56 13.74 -3.72 -24.72
N SER A 57 14.98 -4.15 -24.53
CA SER A 57 15.77 -3.76 -23.37
C SER A 57 15.94 -2.25 -23.31
N LEU A 58 15.99 -1.72 -22.08
CA LEU A 58 16.27 -0.32 -21.88
C LEU A 58 17.68 0.05 -22.34
N VAL A 59 17.86 1.33 -22.66
CA VAL A 59 19.19 1.88 -22.96
C VAL A 59 20.08 1.65 -21.73
N GLY A 60 21.32 1.21 -21.94
CA GLY A 60 22.21 0.88 -20.83
C GLY A 60 22.33 2.07 -19.88
N ASN A 61 22.24 1.80 -18.56
CA ASN A 61 22.21 2.75 -17.44
C ASN A 61 20.96 3.62 -17.25
N SER A 62 19.93 3.51 -18.10
CA SER A 62 18.69 4.24 -17.85
C SER A 62 17.88 3.58 -16.73
N ILE A 63 17.48 4.38 -15.74
CA ILE A 63 16.55 3.97 -14.68
C ILE A 63 15.35 4.89 -14.79
N ILE A 64 14.18 4.30 -15.06
CA ILE A 64 12.91 5.01 -15.16
C ILE A 64 11.99 4.47 -14.06
N THR A 65 11.51 5.36 -13.20
CA THR A 65 10.67 5.01 -12.05
C THR A 65 9.28 5.63 -12.18
N LEU A 66 8.28 5.00 -11.57
CA LEU A 66 6.92 5.49 -11.38
C LEU A 66 6.47 5.18 -9.96
N VAL A 67 6.04 6.20 -9.22
CA VAL A 67 5.55 6.09 -7.86
C VAL A 67 4.10 6.55 -7.83
N PHE A 68 3.23 5.70 -7.29
CA PHE A 68 1.87 6.05 -6.93
C PHE A 68 1.85 6.39 -5.45
N THR A 69 1.60 7.65 -5.11
CA THR A 69 1.58 8.09 -3.72
C THR A 69 0.19 8.03 -3.13
N TYR A 70 0.02 8.58 -1.93
CA TYR A 70 -1.30 8.78 -1.36
C TYR A 70 -2.15 9.70 -2.23
N GLU A 71 -3.45 9.56 -2.02
CA GLU A 71 -4.47 10.42 -2.60
C GLU A 71 -4.64 10.35 -4.12
N ASN A 72 -3.95 9.50 -4.89
CA ASN A 72 -3.94 9.45 -6.37
C ASN A 72 -2.91 10.35 -7.06
N ASP A 73 -1.95 10.92 -6.33
CA ASP A 73 -0.83 11.60 -6.98
C ASP A 73 0.18 10.58 -7.53
N ILE A 74 0.84 10.97 -8.62
CA ILE A 74 1.91 10.22 -9.26
C ILE A 74 3.15 11.08 -9.42
N ASN A 75 4.32 10.46 -9.31
CA ASN A 75 5.59 11.09 -9.65
C ASN A 75 6.61 10.06 -10.14
N GLY A 76 7.71 10.52 -10.72
CA GLY A 76 8.80 9.65 -11.13
C GLY A 76 9.94 10.36 -11.83
N CYS A 77 10.89 9.56 -12.32
CA CYS A 77 12.10 10.01 -13.00
C CYS A 77 12.28 9.27 -14.32
N THR A 78 12.74 9.98 -15.36
CA THR A 78 13.14 9.40 -16.64
C THR A 78 14.65 9.59 -16.90
N GLY A 79 15.46 9.52 -15.84
CA GLY A 79 16.90 9.77 -15.86
C GLY A 79 17.24 11.27 -15.79
N CYS A 80 17.02 12.02 -16.87
CA CYS A 80 17.34 13.46 -16.91
C CYS A 80 16.20 14.37 -16.47
N ASN A 81 14.96 13.91 -16.59
CA ASN A 81 13.77 14.68 -16.25
C ASN A 81 13.02 14.02 -15.10
N TYR A 82 12.24 14.83 -14.41
CA TYR A 82 11.27 14.39 -13.42
C TYR A 82 9.87 14.72 -13.93
N TYR A 83 8.89 13.93 -13.51
CA TYR A 83 7.50 14.18 -13.80
C TYR A 83 6.66 13.98 -12.53
N ASP A 84 5.55 14.70 -12.49
CA ASP A 84 4.56 14.67 -11.43
C ASP A 84 3.17 14.95 -12.03
N GLY A 85 2.12 14.49 -11.35
CA GLY A 85 0.75 14.64 -11.82
C GLY A 85 -0.26 13.92 -10.94
N ARG A 86 -1.50 13.86 -11.41
CA ARG A 86 -2.63 13.25 -10.72
C ARG A 86 -3.62 12.67 -11.72
#